data_AF-I4BQB2-F1
#
_entry.id   AF-I4BQB2-F1
#
_cell.length_a   1.000
_cell.length_b   1.000
_cell.length_c   1.000
_cell.angle_alpha   90.00
_cell.angle_beta   90.00
_cell.angle_gamma   90.00
#
_symmetry.space_group_name_H-M   'P 1'
#
loop_
_entity.id
_entity.type
_entity.pdbx_description
1 polymer ?
#
loop_
_entity_poly.entity_id
_entity_poly.type
_entity_poly.pdbx_seq_one_letter_code
_entity_poly.pdbx_strand_id
1 'polypeptide(L)'
;MDYRVSARTQARAIEKAADTLGVPLPAGYLEQVAQAQAFADAAAHINGHDLHAAVFDAIEAGRPYWSDKTVQRLALDHQLASHNIGIKVRTRADELRARALADHADNILEGWADALDQQADALVAAAAAVPNIDLRQGHEAATHGGDVLRHWAAARTGLDAWNAAHQGFYALAAVAGISVKNTGHLALTPARKAELEPADDLARDARTEVDAWIIARCGLPLELATLGEFMSRAAQFNADREAEDRAAEQQRMERVQKTW
;
A
#
# COMPACT_ATOMS: atom_id res chain seq x y z
N MET A 1 -15.86 -16.25 0.28
CA MET A 1 -14.85 -15.86 -0.71
C MET A 1 -14.42 -14.46 -0.35
N ASP A 2 -13.33 -14.32 0.41
CA ASP A 2 -12.73 -13.00 0.62
C ASP A 2 -12.12 -12.55 -0.69
N TYR A 3 -12.58 -11.42 -1.22
CA TYR A 3 -11.95 -10.74 -2.33
C TYR A 3 -10.60 -10.17 -1.85
N ARG A 4 -9.57 -11.04 -1.78
CA ARG A 4 -8.19 -10.58 -1.63
C ARG A 4 -7.78 -9.90 -2.93
N VAL A 5 -7.51 -8.60 -2.86
CA VAL A 5 -6.85 -7.84 -3.94
C VAL A 5 -5.59 -8.62 -4.36
N SER A 6 -5.41 -8.84 -5.66
CA SER A 6 -4.31 -9.67 -6.15
C SER A 6 -2.94 -9.04 -5.82
N ALA A 7 -1.93 -9.88 -5.58
CA ALA A 7 -0.56 -9.44 -5.33
C ALA A 7 -0.01 -8.55 -6.47
N ARG A 8 -0.53 -8.73 -7.69
CA ARG A 8 -0.23 -7.88 -8.84
C ARG A 8 -0.74 -6.44 -8.67
N THR A 9 -1.96 -6.25 -8.16
CA THR A 9 -2.49 -4.91 -7.89
C THR A 9 -1.69 -4.21 -6.80
N GLN A 10 -1.28 -4.96 -5.77
CA GLN A 10 -0.45 -4.41 -4.69
C GLN A 10 0.95 -4.02 -5.18
N ALA A 11 1.60 -4.85 -6.00
CA ALA A 11 2.88 -4.51 -6.62
C ALA A 11 2.80 -3.21 -7.44
N ARG A 12 1.72 -3.02 -8.23
CA ARG A 12 1.52 -1.76 -8.98
C ARG A 12 1.37 -0.53 -8.10
N ALA A 13 0.70 -0.66 -6.96
CA ALA A 13 0.57 0.44 -6.00
C ALA A 13 1.94 0.84 -5.44
N ILE A 14 2.80 -0.14 -5.18
CA ILE A 14 4.15 0.03 -4.65
C ILE A 14 5.10 0.61 -5.70
N GLU A 15 5.04 0.13 -6.95
CA GLU A 15 5.75 0.71 -8.09
C GLU A 15 5.38 2.19 -8.27
N LYS A 16 4.07 2.50 -8.25
CA LYS A 16 3.60 3.88 -8.36
C LYS A 16 4.06 4.77 -7.18
N ALA A 17 4.07 4.23 -5.97
CA ALA A 17 4.55 4.96 -4.79
C ALA A 17 6.05 5.26 -4.91
N ALA A 18 6.86 4.26 -5.27
CA ALA A 18 8.28 4.40 -5.54
C ALA A 18 8.57 5.45 -6.63
N ASP A 19 7.85 5.41 -7.74
CA ASP A 19 7.96 6.41 -8.81
C ASP A 19 7.62 7.82 -8.34
N THR A 20 6.57 7.96 -7.51
CA THR A 20 6.13 9.26 -6.97
C THR A 20 7.17 9.84 -6.00
N LEU A 21 7.80 8.97 -5.21
CA LEU A 21 8.82 9.36 -4.24
C LEU A 21 10.21 9.51 -4.88
N GLY A 22 10.40 9.05 -6.12
CA GLY A 22 11.71 9.01 -6.77
C GLY A 22 12.69 8.02 -6.13
N VAL A 23 12.18 7.01 -5.41
CA VAL A 23 13.00 6.02 -4.68
C VAL A 23 13.03 4.71 -5.46
N PRO A 24 14.21 4.21 -5.85
CA PRO A 24 14.29 2.93 -6.53
C PRO A 24 13.90 1.79 -5.58
N LEU A 25 13.12 0.84 -6.10
CA LEU A 25 12.78 -0.37 -5.36
C LEU A 25 14.03 -1.27 -5.16
N PRO A 26 14.11 -2.06 -4.08
CA PRO A 26 15.27 -2.91 -3.82
C PRO A 26 15.55 -3.89 -4.96
N ALA A 27 16.82 -4.06 -5.33
CA ALA A 27 17.20 -4.97 -6.44
C ALA A 27 16.73 -6.41 -6.21
N GLY A 28 16.85 -6.92 -4.98
CA GLY A 28 16.35 -8.25 -4.62
C GLY A 28 14.84 -8.41 -4.79
N TYR A 29 14.07 -7.34 -4.54
CA TYR A 29 12.63 -7.34 -4.82
C TYR A 29 12.36 -7.44 -6.33
N LEU A 30 13.05 -6.63 -7.13
CA LEU A 30 12.88 -6.61 -8.59
C LEU A 30 13.23 -7.96 -9.24
N GLU A 31 14.27 -8.64 -8.77
CA GLU A 31 14.65 -9.98 -9.23
C GLU A 31 13.54 -11.01 -8.97
N GLN A 32 12.96 -11.01 -7.77
CA GLN A 32 11.87 -11.94 -7.42
C GLN A 32 10.58 -11.62 -8.18
N VAL A 33 10.27 -10.35 -8.42
CA VAL A 33 9.13 -9.94 -9.26
C VAL A 33 9.34 -10.37 -10.71
N ALA A 34 10.56 -10.24 -11.24
CA ALA A 34 10.89 -10.72 -12.58
C ALA A 34 10.73 -12.25 -12.68
N GLN A 35 11.14 -12.99 -11.64
CA GLN A 35 10.88 -14.42 -11.57
C GLN A 35 9.38 -14.73 -11.58
N ALA A 36 8.58 -14.05 -10.75
CA ALA A 36 7.12 -14.21 -10.74
C ALA A 36 6.50 -13.88 -12.12
N GLN A 37 7.01 -12.86 -12.81
CA GLN A 37 6.56 -12.50 -14.15
C GLN A 37 6.87 -13.60 -15.17
N ALA A 38 8.05 -14.22 -15.12
CA ALA A 38 8.38 -15.34 -15.98
C ALA A 38 7.43 -16.54 -15.81
N PHE A 39 6.97 -16.82 -14.58
CA PHE A 39 5.92 -17.82 -14.34
C PHE A 39 4.58 -17.40 -14.99
N ALA A 40 4.18 -16.14 -14.83
CA ALA A 40 2.95 -15.63 -15.43
C ALA A 40 2.97 -15.68 -16.96
N ASP A 41 4.10 -15.34 -17.57
CA ASP A 41 4.30 -15.40 -19.02
C ASP A 41 4.28 -16.84 -19.51
N ALA A 42 4.94 -17.78 -18.81
CA ALA A 42 4.86 -19.20 -19.12
C ALA A 42 3.41 -19.72 -19.04
N ALA A 43 2.63 -19.28 -18.05
CA ALA A 43 1.22 -19.67 -17.94
C ALA A 43 0.35 -19.17 -19.11
N ALA A 44 0.66 -18.00 -19.68
CA ALA A 44 -0.09 -17.45 -20.82
C ALA A 44 0.06 -18.30 -22.10
N HIS A 45 1.17 -19.04 -22.21
CA HIS A 45 1.42 -19.96 -23.33
C HIS A 45 0.71 -21.31 -23.15
N ILE A 46 0.26 -21.65 -21.94
CA ILE A 46 -0.52 -22.86 -21.68
C ILE A 46 -1.98 -22.58 -22.07
N ASN A 47 -2.26 -22.66 -23.37
CA ASN A 47 -3.59 -22.54 -23.92
C ASN A 47 -3.86 -23.71 -24.88
N GLY A 48 -5.06 -24.29 -24.78
CA GLY A 48 -5.48 -25.41 -25.62
C GLY A 48 -6.20 -24.98 -26.89
N HIS A 49 -6.11 -23.69 -27.25
CA HIS A 49 -6.75 -23.14 -28.43
C HIS A 49 -5.98 -23.59 -29.68
N ASP A 50 -6.67 -23.60 -30.82
CA ASP A 50 -6.09 -23.87 -32.15
C ASP A 50 -5.54 -25.28 -32.41
N LEU A 51 -5.56 -26.20 -31.43
CA LEU A 51 -5.14 -27.60 -31.64
C LEU A 51 -5.93 -28.26 -32.78
N HIS A 52 -7.26 -28.14 -32.78
CA HIS A 52 -8.10 -28.75 -33.82
C HIS A 52 -7.82 -28.17 -35.21
N ALA A 53 -7.63 -26.85 -35.31
CA ALA A 53 -7.29 -26.19 -36.56
C ALA A 53 -5.93 -26.67 -37.08
N ALA A 54 -4.90 -26.73 -36.22
CA ALA A 54 -3.58 -27.21 -36.60
C ALA A 54 -3.57 -28.68 -37.05
N VAL A 55 -4.42 -29.54 -36.45
CA VAL A 55 -4.60 -30.93 -36.90
C VAL A 55 -5.25 -30.97 -38.28
N PHE A 56 -6.30 -30.19 -38.53
CA PHE A 56 -6.94 -30.12 -39.84
C PHE A 56 -5.98 -29.58 -40.92
N ASP A 57 -5.23 -28.51 -40.63
CA ASP A 57 -4.23 -27.95 -41.55
C ASP A 57 -3.14 -28.97 -41.90
N ALA A 58 -2.71 -29.79 -40.94
CA ALA A 58 -1.74 -30.86 -41.19
C ALA A 58 -2.33 -31.95 -42.11
N ILE A 59 -3.58 -32.36 -41.88
CA ILE A 59 -4.28 -33.37 -42.69
C ILE A 59 -4.50 -32.85 -44.12
N GLU A 60 -5.00 -31.62 -44.27
CA GLU A 60 -5.24 -31.00 -45.58
C GLU A 60 -3.95 -30.85 -46.40
N ALA A 61 -2.84 -30.54 -45.75
CA ALA A 61 -1.52 -30.46 -46.38
C ALA A 61 -0.85 -31.83 -46.63
N GLY A 62 -1.52 -32.95 -46.30
CA GLY A 62 -0.95 -34.30 -46.43
C GLY A 62 0.23 -34.58 -45.49
N ARG A 63 0.40 -33.78 -44.43
CA ARG A 63 1.46 -33.95 -43.44
C ARG A 63 1.00 -34.90 -42.32
N PRO A 64 1.87 -35.81 -41.84
CA PRO A 64 1.56 -36.68 -40.70
C PRO A 64 1.45 -35.86 -39.40
N TYR A 65 0.21 -35.56 -38.99
CA TYR A 65 -0.09 -34.71 -37.82
C TYR A 65 0.56 -35.19 -36.51
N TRP A 66 0.72 -36.51 -36.32
CA TRP A 66 1.34 -37.09 -35.11
C TRP A 66 2.84 -36.77 -34.97
N SER A 67 3.50 -36.36 -36.06
CA SER A 67 4.91 -35.96 -36.08
C SER A 67 5.10 -34.46 -36.32
N ASP A 68 4.01 -33.71 -36.51
CA ASP A 68 4.05 -32.26 -36.67
C ASP A 68 4.37 -31.62 -35.31
N LYS A 69 5.50 -30.90 -35.23
CA LYS A 69 5.97 -30.27 -33.98
C LYS A 69 4.97 -29.24 -33.44
N THR A 70 4.24 -28.56 -34.31
CA THR A 70 3.23 -27.57 -33.91
C THR A 70 2.04 -28.29 -33.27
N VAL A 71 1.56 -29.37 -33.89
CA VAL A 71 0.48 -30.21 -33.34
C VAL A 71 0.91 -30.84 -32.02
N GLN A 72 2.12 -31.37 -31.91
CA GLN A 72 2.66 -31.94 -30.66
C GLN A 72 2.73 -30.90 -29.53
N ARG A 73 3.21 -29.69 -29.82
CA ARG A 73 3.24 -28.58 -28.86
C ARG A 73 1.83 -28.20 -28.40
N LEU A 74 0.91 -27.97 -29.33
CA LEU A 74 -0.48 -27.61 -29.01
C LEU A 74 -1.22 -28.73 -28.26
N ALA A 75 -0.91 -30.00 -28.55
CA ALA A 75 -1.46 -31.14 -27.81
C ALA A 75 -0.97 -31.17 -26.36
N LEU A 76 0.32 -30.88 -26.13
CA LEU A 76 0.87 -30.71 -24.79
C LEU A 76 0.22 -29.52 -24.07
N ASP A 77 0.14 -28.35 -24.71
CA ASP A 77 -0.47 -27.14 -24.13
C ASP A 77 -1.95 -27.39 -23.78
N HIS A 78 -2.70 -28.11 -24.63
CA HIS A 78 -4.08 -28.54 -24.37
C HIS A 78 -4.17 -29.51 -23.19
N GLN A 79 -3.27 -30.50 -23.09
CA GLN A 79 -3.22 -31.41 -21.96
C GLN A 79 -2.88 -30.69 -20.65
N LEU A 80 -1.92 -29.76 -20.66
CA LEU A 80 -1.58 -28.95 -19.50
C LEU A 80 -2.76 -28.04 -19.09
N ALA A 81 -3.46 -27.46 -20.06
CA ALA A 81 -4.65 -26.65 -19.84
C ALA A 81 -5.79 -27.48 -19.22
N SER A 82 -6.06 -28.70 -19.72
CA SER A 82 -7.11 -29.58 -19.20
C SER A 82 -6.88 -30.03 -17.76
N HIS A 83 -5.61 -30.07 -17.32
CA HIS A 83 -5.22 -30.34 -15.93
C HIS A 83 -5.12 -29.07 -15.06
N ASN A 84 -5.64 -27.94 -15.54
CA ASN A 84 -5.61 -26.64 -14.87
C ASN A 84 -4.18 -26.16 -14.52
N ILE A 85 -3.15 -26.61 -15.22
CA ILE A 85 -1.76 -26.24 -14.93
C ILE A 85 -1.57 -24.73 -15.12
N GLY A 86 -2.16 -24.12 -16.15
CA GLY A 86 -2.11 -22.67 -16.35
C GLY A 86 -2.72 -21.86 -15.20
N ILE A 87 -3.73 -22.38 -14.49
CA ILE A 87 -4.25 -21.76 -13.26
C ILE A 87 -3.22 -21.91 -12.13
N LYS A 88 -2.69 -23.11 -11.89
CA LYS A 88 -1.71 -23.37 -10.83
C LYS A 88 -0.43 -22.56 -10.99
N VAL A 89 0.07 -22.40 -12.21
CA VAL A 89 1.25 -21.59 -12.51
C VAL A 89 0.98 -20.10 -12.22
N ARG A 90 -0.22 -19.59 -12.56
CA ARG A 90 -0.63 -18.21 -12.19
C ARG A 90 -0.73 -18.02 -10.67
N THR A 91 -1.34 -18.98 -9.96
CA THR A 91 -1.37 -18.96 -8.50
C THR A 91 0.05 -18.93 -7.92
N ARG A 92 0.96 -19.74 -8.46
CA ARG A 92 2.36 -19.74 -8.03
C ARG A 92 3.06 -18.40 -8.30
N ALA A 93 2.80 -17.77 -9.44
CA ALA A 93 3.33 -16.44 -9.74
C ALA A 93 2.84 -15.39 -8.73
N ASP A 94 1.55 -15.42 -8.38
CA ASP A 94 0.99 -14.50 -7.38
C ASP A 94 1.55 -14.77 -5.96
N GLU A 95 1.76 -16.04 -5.58
CA GLU A 95 2.44 -16.41 -4.32
C GLU A 95 3.87 -15.89 -4.25
N LEU A 96 4.65 -16.04 -5.33
CA LEU A 96 6.02 -15.54 -5.41
C LEU A 96 6.06 -14.02 -5.27
N ARG A 97 5.14 -13.31 -5.94
CA ARG A 97 5.02 -11.86 -5.85
C ARG A 97 4.61 -11.41 -4.45
N ALA A 98 3.64 -12.06 -3.83
CA ALA A 98 3.23 -11.77 -2.46
C ALA A 98 4.38 -11.98 -1.47
N ARG A 99 5.16 -13.04 -1.64
CA ARG A 99 6.35 -13.31 -0.83
C ARG A 99 7.41 -12.22 -1.01
N ALA A 100 7.75 -11.87 -2.24
CA ALA A 100 8.73 -10.82 -2.52
C ALA A 100 8.35 -9.48 -1.86
N LEU A 101 7.06 -9.15 -1.92
CA LEU A 101 6.51 -7.97 -1.26
C LEU A 101 6.65 -8.03 0.26
N ALA A 102 6.36 -9.17 0.89
CA ALA A 102 6.49 -9.35 2.33
C ALA A 102 7.97 -9.34 2.77
N ASP A 103 8.84 -10.06 2.09
CA ASP A 103 10.26 -10.22 2.42
C ASP A 103 11.05 -8.90 2.31
N HIS A 104 10.57 -7.96 1.48
CA HIS A 104 11.21 -6.66 1.25
C HIS A 104 10.39 -5.47 1.76
N ALA A 105 9.29 -5.70 2.48
CA ALA A 105 8.38 -4.64 2.90
C ALA A 105 9.09 -3.56 3.73
N ASP A 106 9.82 -3.96 4.76
CA ASP A 106 10.50 -3.03 5.66
C ASP A 106 11.61 -2.26 4.93
N ASN A 107 12.42 -2.94 4.09
CA ASN A 107 13.44 -2.26 3.28
C ASN A 107 12.85 -1.22 2.31
N ILE A 108 11.66 -1.49 1.75
CA ILE A 108 10.95 -0.54 0.89
C ILE A 108 10.48 0.67 1.72
N LEU A 109 9.87 0.42 2.89
CA LEU A 109 9.36 1.47 3.76
C LEU A 109 10.47 2.34 4.36
N GLU A 110 11.61 1.75 4.73
CA GLU A 110 12.80 2.48 5.18
C GLU A 110 13.31 3.43 4.10
N GLY A 111 13.46 2.93 2.86
CA GLY A 111 13.88 3.79 1.73
C GLY A 111 12.88 4.91 1.42
N TRP A 112 11.59 4.69 1.66
CA TRP A 112 10.57 5.74 1.52
C TRP A 112 10.59 6.74 2.67
N ALA A 113 10.83 6.30 3.90
CA ALA A 113 10.94 7.17 5.06
C ALA A 113 12.05 8.21 4.86
N ASP A 114 13.25 7.78 4.45
CA ASP A 114 14.39 8.66 4.17
C ASP A 114 14.05 9.74 3.09
N ALA A 115 13.29 9.35 2.07
CA ALA A 115 12.89 10.28 1.00
C ALA A 115 11.80 11.28 1.41
N LEU A 116 11.07 10.98 2.48
CA LEU A 116 9.98 11.80 2.98
C LEU A 116 10.43 12.87 3.98
N ASP A 117 11.66 12.80 4.52
CA ASP A 117 12.16 13.77 5.52
C ASP A 117 12.00 15.22 5.04
N GLN A 118 12.46 15.53 3.83
CA GLN A 118 12.32 16.88 3.26
C GLN A 118 10.85 17.29 3.08
N GLN A 119 9.97 16.32 2.80
CA GLN A 119 8.55 16.57 2.60
C GLN A 119 7.82 16.77 3.93
N ALA A 120 8.24 16.08 4.99
CA ALA A 120 7.79 16.32 6.35
C ALA A 120 8.15 17.74 6.81
N ASP A 121 9.40 18.16 6.60
CA ASP A 121 9.85 19.52 6.89
C ASP A 121 9.04 20.58 6.14
N ALA A 122 8.74 20.34 4.85
CA ALA A 122 7.92 21.24 4.06
C ALA A 122 6.49 21.38 4.60
N LEU A 123 5.87 20.27 5.03
CA LEU A 123 4.54 20.26 5.65
C LEU A 123 4.57 21.01 6.99
N VAL A 124 5.54 20.73 7.85
CA VAL A 124 5.69 21.41 9.15
C VAL A 124 5.92 22.92 8.96
N ALA A 125 6.82 23.30 8.05
CA ALA A 125 7.10 24.70 7.75
C ALA A 125 5.86 25.44 7.21
N ALA A 126 5.08 24.80 6.33
CA ALA A 126 3.85 25.39 5.81
C ALA A 126 2.75 25.47 6.88
N ALA A 127 2.62 24.47 7.75
CA ALA A 127 1.68 24.48 8.87
C ALA A 127 2.00 25.62 9.85
N ALA A 128 3.28 25.90 10.11
CA ALA A 128 3.71 27.01 10.94
C ALA A 128 3.51 28.37 10.27
N ALA A 129 3.82 28.49 8.98
CA ALA A 129 3.75 29.76 8.24
C ALA A 129 2.31 30.17 7.89
N VAL A 130 1.45 29.19 7.55
CA VAL A 130 0.09 29.43 7.07
C VAL A 130 -0.89 28.39 7.65
N PRO A 131 -1.17 28.44 8.96
CA PRO A 131 -1.88 27.36 9.67
C PRO A 131 -3.33 27.13 9.22
N ASN A 132 -3.94 28.09 8.52
CA ASN A 132 -5.34 28.03 8.06
C ASN A 132 -5.48 27.79 6.56
N ILE A 133 -4.39 27.44 5.86
CA ILE A 133 -4.45 27.19 4.43
C ILE A 133 -5.14 25.86 4.13
N ASP A 134 -6.09 25.88 3.21
CA ASP A 134 -6.68 24.66 2.66
C ASP A 134 -5.83 24.17 1.48
N LEU A 135 -5.12 23.05 1.67
CA LEU A 135 -4.32 22.44 0.60
C LEU A 135 -5.15 21.91 -0.57
N ARG A 136 -6.49 21.93 -0.47
CA ARG A 136 -7.42 21.61 -1.57
C ARG A 136 -7.73 22.84 -2.44
N GLN A 137 -7.49 24.06 -1.95
CA GLN A 137 -7.90 25.31 -2.61
C GLN A 137 -6.71 26.18 -3.03
N GLY A 138 -5.99 25.74 -4.08
CA GLY A 138 -4.80 26.45 -4.58
C GLY A 138 -5.05 27.88 -5.06
N HIS A 139 -6.28 28.23 -5.43
CA HIS A 139 -6.62 29.61 -5.84
C HIS A 139 -6.53 30.60 -4.67
N GLU A 140 -6.92 30.19 -3.46
CA GLU A 140 -6.82 31.04 -2.27
C GLU A 140 -5.37 31.32 -1.89
N ALA A 141 -4.47 30.35 -2.08
CA ALA A 141 -3.04 30.56 -1.84
C ALA A 141 -2.45 31.66 -2.74
N ALA A 142 -2.87 31.72 -4.01
CA ALA A 142 -2.37 32.68 -4.98
C ALA A 142 -2.80 34.14 -4.66
N THR A 143 -3.96 34.32 -4.02
CA THR A 143 -4.46 35.66 -3.66
C THR A 143 -3.79 36.23 -2.41
N HIS A 144 -3.17 35.40 -1.58
CA HIS A 144 -2.50 35.80 -0.33
C HIS A 144 -1.02 36.15 -0.51
N GLY A 145 -0.49 36.08 -1.74
CA GLY A 145 0.87 36.51 -2.11
C GLY A 145 1.85 35.36 -2.37
N GLY A 146 3.00 35.71 -2.94
CA GLY A 146 3.98 34.72 -3.45
C GLY A 146 4.57 33.81 -2.37
N ASP A 147 4.78 34.29 -1.16
CA ASP A 147 5.30 33.48 -0.05
C ASP A 147 4.30 32.42 0.42
N VAL A 148 3.02 32.78 0.54
CA VAL A 148 1.95 31.85 0.88
C VAL A 148 1.79 30.79 -0.22
N LEU A 149 1.82 31.21 -1.49
CA LEU A 149 1.78 30.30 -2.62
C LEU A 149 2.96 29.31 -2.63
N ARG A 150 4.16 29.76 -2.25
CA ARG A 150 5.34 28.89 -2.15
C ARG A 150 5.18 27.83 -1.05
N HIS A 151 4.73 28.23 0.15
CA HIS A 151 4.47 27.28 1.24
C HIS A 151 3.36 26.30 0.87
N TRP A 152 2.29 26.78 0.23
CA TRP A 152 1.21 25.95 -0.27
C TRP A 152 1.70 24.90 -1.27
N ALA A 153 2.48 25.33 -2.27
CA ALA A 153 2.99 24.43 -3.31
C ALA A 153 3.91 23.36 -2.73
N ALA A 154 4.83 23.73 -1.83
CA ALA A 154 5.72 22.79 -1.15
C ALA A 154 4.92 21.79 -0.29
N ALA A 155 3.96 22.27 0.49
CA ALA A 155 3.09 21.42 1.29
C ALA A 155 2.22 20.48 0.43
N ARG A 156 1.74 20.95 -0.73
CA ARG A 156 0.96 20.12 -1.64
C ARG A 156 1.80 18.97 -2.21
N THR A 157 3.01 19.28 -2.67
CA THR A 157 3.97 18.25 -3.12
C THR A 157 4.28 17.26 -2.00
N GLY A 158 4.54 17.76 -0.79
CA GLY A 158 4.80 16.89 0.36
C GLY A 158 3.61 16.01 0.73
N LEU A 159 2.39 16.56 0.73
CA LEU A 159 1.17 15.80 0.99
C LEU A 159 0.92 14.71 -0.07
N ASP A 160 1.16 15.02 -1.36
CA ASP A 160 1.03 14.03 -2.44
C ASP A 160 2.04 12.89 -2.29
N ALA A 161 3.29 13.19 -1.88
CA ALA A 161 4.31 12.19 -1.56
C ALA A 161 3.91 11.30 -0.37
N TRP A 162 3.50 11.90 0.75
CA TRP A 162 3.04 11.18 1.94
C TRP A 162 1.81 10.31 1.66
N ASN A 163 0.85 10.80 0.88
CA ASN A 163 -0.31 10.01 0.46
C ASN A 163 0.09 8.81 -0.40
N ALA A 164 1.06 8.98 -1.32
CA ALA A 164 1.57 7.87 -2.12
C ALA A 164 2.24 6.80 -1.25
N ALA A 165 3.07 7.22 -0.30
CA ALA A 165 3.70 6.32 0.67
C ALA A 165 2.66 5.60 1.55
N HIS A 166 1.63 6.30 2.02
CA HIS A 166 0.57 5.71 2.85
C HIS A 166 -0.23 4.64 2.10
N GLN A 167 -0.56 4.88 0.84
CA GLN A 167 -1.23 3.89 -0.02
C GLN A 167 -0.31 2.69 -0.29
N GLY A 168 0.98 2.92 -0.52
CA GLY A 168 1.99 1.85 -0.63
C GLY A 168 2.12 1.03 0.66
N PHE A 169 2.10 1.69 1.82
CA PHE A 169 2.08 1.04 3.13
C PHE A 169 0.86 0.13 3.28
N TYR A 170 -0.35 0.60 2.93
CA TYR A 170 -1.55 -0.24 2.95
C TYR A 170 -1.46 -1.44 2.03
N ALA A 171 -0.82 -1.30 0.86
CA ALA A 171 -0.57 -2.42 -0.04
C ALA A 171 0.35 -3.47 0.60
N LEU A 172 1.44 -3.05 1.24
CA LEU A 172 2.38 -3.92 1.95
C LEU A 172 1.72 -4.60 3.16
N ALA A 173 1.00 -3.84 3.99
CA ALA A 173 0.27 -4.36 5.14
C ALA A 173 -0.78 -5.41 4.72
N ALA A 174 -1.51 -5.16 3.63
CA ALA A 174 -2.49 -6.11 3.10
C ALA A 174 -1.85 -7.43 2.65
N VAL A 175 -0.66 -7.38 2.03
CA VAL A 175 0.09 -8.58 1.62
C VAL A 175 0.62 -9.35 2.83
N ALA A 176 1.10 -8.63 3.84
CA ALA A 176 1.54 -9.21 5.11
C ALA A 176 0.38 -9.72 6.00
N GLY A 177 -0.87 -9.47 5.62
CA GLY A 177 -2.04 -9.85 6.41
C GLY A 177 -2.24 -9.00 7.68
N ILE A 178 -1.65 -7.80 7.71
CA ILE A 178 -1.73 -6.87 8.83
C ILE A 178 -2.97 -6.00 8.67
N SER A 179 -3.82 -5.98 9.69
CA SER A 179 -5.00 -5.11 9.72
C SER A 179 -4.62 -3.68 10.12
N VAL A 180 -5.00 -2.72 9.29
CA VAL A 180 -4.82 -1.27 9.53
C VAL A 180 -6.09 -0.57 9.98
N LYS A 181 -7.18 -1.33 10.20
CA LYS A 181 -8.49 -0.78 10.54
C LYS A 181 -8.42 0.02 11.85
N ASN A 182 -8.89 1.27 11.80
CA ASN A 182 -8.92 2.23 12.92
C ASN A 182 -7.55 2.65 13.48
N THR A 183 -6.45 2.20 12.88
CA THR A 183 -5.08 2.52 13.32
C THR A 183 -4.19 3.00 12.17
N GLY A 184 -4.73 3.16 10.96
CA GLY A 184 -3.96 3.48 9.76
C GLY A 184 -3.14 4.77 9.82
N HIS A 185 -3.54 5.74 10.65
CA HIS A 185 -2.78 6.98 10.90
C HIS A 185 -1.47 6.72 11.66
N LEU A 186 -1.35 5.61 12.41
CA LEU A 186 -0.11 5.24 13.12
C LEU A 186 1.01 4.82 12.17
N ALA A 187 0.70 4.58 10.89
CA ALA A 187 1.72 4.42 9.86
C ALA A 187 2.45 5.74 9.57
N LEU A 188 1.84 6.89 9.89
CA LEU A 188 2.34 8.23 9.56
C LEU A 188 3.01 8.94 10.74
N THR A 189 2.74 8.48 11.97
CA THR A 189 3.23 9.14 13.18
C THR A 189 3.43 8.12 14.32
N PRO A 190 4.46 8.31 15.17
CA PRO A 190 4.67 7.54 16.40
C PRO A 190 3.84 8.08 17.59
N ALA A 191 3.03 9.13 17.39
CA ALA A 191 2.28 9.79 18.45
C ALA A 191 1.41 8.82 19.27
N ARG A 192 1.38 9.05 20.58
CA ARG A 192 0.56 8.26 21.51
C ARG A 192 -0.91 8.64 21.40
N LYS A 193 -1.80 7.79 21.93
CA LYS A 193 -3.25 8.05 21.91
C LYS A 193 -3.61 9.45 22.47
N ALA A 194 -3.05 9.81 23.62
CA ALA A 194 -3.32 11.09 24.28
C ALA A 194 -2.84 12.31 23.46
N GLU A 195 -1.83 12.13 22.60
CA GLU A 195 -1.28 13.20 21.76
C GLU A 195 -2.07 13.36 20.45
N LEU A 196 -2.81 12.33 20.04
CA LEU A 196 -3.57 12.30 18.79
C LEU A 196 -4.93 12.99 18.87
N GLU A 197 -5.44 13.28 20.06
CA GLU A 197 -6.77 13.90 20.26
C GLU A 197 -6.97 15.18 19.42
N PRO A 198 -6.02 16.15 19.37
CA PRO A 198 -6.17 17.34 18.53
C PRO A 198 -6.25 17.02 17.02
N ALA A 199 -5.53 15.99 16.57
CA ALA A 199 -5.54 15.56 15.17
C ALA A 199 -6.86 14.86 14.82
N ASP A 200 -7.38 14.02 15.71
CA ASP A 200 -8.68 13.35 15.56
C ASP A 200 -9.84 14.36 15.51
N ASP A 201 -9.80 15.39 16.36
CA ASP A 201 -10.79 16.47 16.37
C ASP A 201 -10.74 17.29 15.07
N LEU A 202 -9.55 17.67 14.63
CA LEU A 202 -9.36 18.42 13.39
C LEU A 202 -9.81 17.62 12.15
N ALA A 203 -9.52 16.32 12.12
CA ALA A 203 -9.97 15.41 11.07
C ALA A 203 -11.50 15.28 11.04
N ARG A 204 -12.13 15.20 12.22
CA ARG A 204 -13.59 15.13 12.36
C ARG A 204 -14.26 16.40 11.85
N ASP A 205 -13.75 17.56 12.23
CA ASP A 205 -14.26 18.87 11.78
C ASP A 205 -14.12 19.03 10.26
N ALA A 206 -12.99 18.59 9.70
CA ALA A 206 -12.72 18.58 8.27
C ALA A 206 -13.41 17.42 7.50
N ARG A 207 -14.15 16.54 8.20
CA ARG A 207 -14.83 15.34 7.66
C ARG A 207 -13.90 14.46 6.83
N THR A 208 -12.71 14.19 7.36
CA THR A 208 -11.67 13.41 6.68
C THR A 208 -10.95 12.50 7.68
N GLU A 209 -10.03 11.67 7.19
CA GLU A 209 -9.17 10.85 8.05
C GLU A 209 -7.94 11.66 8.47
N VAL A 210 -7.29 11.27 9.57
CA VAL A 210 -6.02 11.86 9.99
C VAL A 210 -4.95 11.57 8.93
N ASP A 211 -4.59 12.59 8.16
CA ASP A 211 -3.57 12.55 7.12
C ASP A 211 -2.29 13.28 7.56
N ALA A 212 -1.26 13.25 6.70
CA ALA A 212 0.02 13.87 7.01
C ALA A 212 -0.07 15.40 7.22
N TRP A 213 -1.03 16.07 6.57
CA TRP A 213 -1.23 17.49 6.74
C TRP A 213 -1.85 17.83 8.10
N ILE A 214 -2.84 17.04 8.53
CA ILE A 214 -3.45 17.16 9.86
C ILE A 214 -2.40 16.92 10.95
N ILE A 215 -1.58 15.88 10.81
CA ILE A 215 -0.47 15.57 11.74
C ILE A 215 0.49 16.76 11.84
N ALA A 216 0.92 17.31 10.69
CA ALA A 216 1.80 18.48 10.66
C ALA A 216 1.18 19.73 11.32
N ARG A 217 -0.11 20.01 11.08
CA ARG A 217 -0.83 21.14 11.68
C ARG A 217 -0.96 21.03 13.20
N CYS A 218 -1.03 19.81 13.71
CA CYS A 218 -1.06 19.55 15.14
C CYS A 218 0.33 19.52 15.78
N GLY A 219 1.40 19.74 15.01
CA GLY A 219 2.78 19.70 15.51
C GLY A 219 3.24 18.30 15.91
N LEU A 220 2.59 17.27 15.39
CA LEU A 220 2.95 15.88 15.65
C LEU A 220 4.07 15.43 14.70
N PRO A 221 4.96 14.53 15.15
CA PRO A 221 6.04 14.03 14.30
C PRO A 221 5.49 13.21 13.13
N LEU A 222 6.00 13.47 11.93
CA LEU A 222 5.73 12.72 10.71
C LEU A 222 6.85 11.72 10.47
N GLU A 223 6.59 10.44 10.74
CA GLU A 223 7.56 9.36 10.57
C GLU A 223 6.85 8.12 10.02
N LEU A 224 7.19 7.76 8.77
CA LEU A 224 6.64 6.59 8.11
C LEU A 224 7.12 5.33 8.82
N ALA A 225 6.19 4.52 9.32
CA ALA A 225 6.52 3.29 10.02
C ALA A 225 6.93 2.18 9.04
N THR A 226 7.88 1.34 9.45
CA THR A 226 7.98 -0.03 8.92
C THR A 226 6.77 -0.87 9.34
N LEU A 227 6.57 -2.07 8.78
CA LEU A 227 5.46 -2.93 9.21
C LEU A 227 5.63 -3.37 10.66
N GLY A 228 6.86 -3.70 11.07
CA GLY A 228 7.19 -4.07 12.45
C GLY A 228 6.93 -2.92 13.44
N GLU A 229 7.36 -1.71 13.10
CA GLU A 229 7.09 -0.51 13.91
C GLU A 229 5.61 -0.20 14.00
N PHE A 230 4.87 -0.27 12.89
CA PHE A 230 3.43 -0.05 12.88
C PHE A 230 2.72 -1.00 13.84
N MET A 231 3.09 -2.29 13.81
CA MET A 231 2.50 -3.27 14.73
C MET A 231 2.79 -2.92 16.20
N SER A 232 3.99 -2.43 16.50
CA SER A 232 4.35 -1.95 17.84
C SER A 232 3.53 -0.72 18.24
N ARG A 233 3.44 0.29 17.36
CA ARG A 233 2.63 1.51 17.55
C ARG A 233 1.17 1.16 17.78
N ALA A 234 0.59 0.26 16.97
CA ALA A 234 -0.79 -0.18 17.09
C ALA A 234 -1.07 -0.98 18.36
N ALA A 235 -0.15 -1.85 18.79
CA ALA A 235 -0.27 -2.56 20.05
C ALA A 235 -0.27 -1.59 21.24
N GLN A 236 0.63 -0.60 21.20
CA GLN A 236 0.72 0.42 22.23
C GLN A 236 -0.53 1.31 22.28
N PHE A 237 -1.03 1.76 21.12
CA PHE A 237 -2.26 2.55 21.04
C PHE A 237 -3.47 1.80 21.62
N ASN A 238 -3.58 0.50 21.35
CA ASN A 238 -4.64 -0.33 21.92
C ASN A 238 -4.49 -0.50 23.44
N ALA A 239 -3.27 -0.68 23.94
CA ALA A 239 -2.99 -0.76 25.37
C ALA A 239 -3.36 0.56 26.10
N ASP A 240 -3.05 1.70 25.50
CA ASP A 240 -3.41 3.02 26.02
C ASP A 240 -4.93 3.17 26.08
N ARG A 241 -5.65 2.75 25.02
CA ARG A 241 -7.12 2.76 25.01
C ARG A 241 -7.72 1.88 26.11
N GLU A 242 -7.23 0.65 26.28
CA GLU A 242 -7.71 -0.24 27.33
C GLU A 242 -7.42 0.30 28.73
N ALA A 243 -6.30 0.98 28.92
CA ALA A 243 -5.96 1.61 30.20
C ALA A 243 -6.95 2.74 30.55
N GLU A 244 -7.28 3.60 29.58
CA GLU A 244 -8.28 4.65 29.75
C GLU A 244 -9.69 4.10 30.02
N ASP A 245 -10.11 3.06 29.28
CA ASP A 245 -11.42 2.42 29.48
C ASP A 245 -11.52 1.83 30.90
N ARG A 246 -10.45 1.18 31.39
CA ARG A 246 -10.38 0.68 32.78
C ARG A 246 -10.45 1.81 33.81
N ALA A 247 -9.73 2.91 33.58
CA ALA A 247 -9.74 4.06 34.49
C ALA A 247 -11.13 4.73 34.53
N ALA A 248 -11.79 4.87 33.38
CA ALA A 248 -13.14 5.43 33.27
C ALA A 248 -14.17 4.58 34.01
N GLU A 249 -14.10 3.25 33.89
CA GLU A 249 -15.00 2.34 34.60
C GLU A 249 -14.77 2.37 36.11
N GLN A 250 -13.51 2.41 36.58
CA GLN A 250 -13.20 2.58 38.00
C GLN A 250 -13.78 3.88 38.57
N GLN A 251 -13.58 5.01 37.88
CA GLN A 251 -14.17 6.28 38.29
C GLN A 251 -15.69 6.28 38.29
N ARG A 252 -16.33 5.54 37.37
CA ARG A 252 -17.78 5.37 37.34
C ARG A 252 -18.26 4.58 38.56
N MET A 253 -17.60 3.48 38.90
CA MET A 253 -17.92 2.66 40.07
C MET A 253 -17.74 3.43 41.38
N GLU A 254 -16.68 4.23 41.52
CA GLU A 254 -16.48 5.10 42.68
C GLU A 254 -17.55 6.18 42.81
N ARG A 255 -17.98 6.78 41.69
CA ARG A 255 -19.08 7.76 41.68
C ARG A 255 -20.39 7.12 42.12
N VAL A 256 -20.71 5.93 41.61
CA VAL A 256 -21.90 5.19 42.04
C VAL A 256 -21.83 4.88 43.54
N GLN A 257 -20.71 4.34 44.04
CA GLN A 257 -20.55 4.05 45.48
C GLN A 257 -20.66 5.28 46.39
N LYS A 258 -20.24 6.46 45.95
CA LYS A 258 -20.37 7.72 46.71
C LYS A 258 -21.78 8.33 46.68
N THR A 259 -22.67 7.84 45.82
CA THR A 259 -24.03 8.37 45.64
C THR A 259 -25.08 7.57 46.43
N TRP A 260 -24.70 6.43 47.02
CA TRP A 260 -25.52 5.60 47.94
C TRP A 260 -25.11 5.83 49.39
#